data_AF-A0A7S2N1A7-F1
#
_entry.id   AF-A0A7S2N1A7-F1
#
_cell.length_a   1.000
_cell.length_b   1.000
_cell.length_c   1.000
_cell.angle_alpha   90.00
_cell.angle_beta   90.00
_cell.angle_gamma   90.00
#
_symmetry.space_group_name_H-M   'P 1'
#
loop_
_entity.id
_entity.type
_entity.pdbx_description
1 polymer ?
#
loop_
_entity_poly.entity_id
_entity_poly.type
_entity_poly.pdbx_seq_one_letter_code
_entity_poly.pdbx_strand_id
1 'polypeptide(L)'
;GDSDSQTSQQAQRRMSLTGAQRAVMHAASRPPGPPALWEAVGTAIRTVGAAIDGYGASVQGDSATFEKLPLPTTAVKISGKAPAVSGASFVAPSANLVGAVHMGEGSSAWYSSLLKAETKSVEIGEMSSVGDRSIVVDSVVGKYVHIGAGAVVQSATLADESSVGMGSNIGKGASLGAGAALAAGSVLPAGTAVPA
;
A
#
# COMPACT_ATOMS: atom_id res chain seq x y z
N GLY A 1 -3.19 -0.25 38.77
CA GLY A 1 -2.89 -0.35 37.33
C GLY A 1 -4.11 -0.07 36.45
N ASP A 2 -5.32 -0.41 36.90
CA ASP A 2 -6.52 -0.41 36.03
C ASP A 2 -7.44 0.82 36.09
N SER A 3 -7.16 1.81 36.95
CA SER A 3 -7.97 3.03 37.05
C SER A 3 -7.62 4.09 35.99
N ASP A 4 -6.34 4.15 35.57
CA ASP A 4 -5.85 5.16 34.63
C ASP A 4 -6.11 4.80 33.16
N SER A 5 -6.22 3.50 32.86
CA SER A 5 -6.53 2.98 31.53
C SER A 5 -8.00 3.18 31.14
N GLN A 6 -8.93 3.08 32.10
CA GLN A 6 -10.36 3.32 31.87
C GLN A 6 -10.70 4.81 31.73
N THR A 7 -10.04 5.68 32.48
CA THR A 7 -10.22 7.14 32.42
C THR A 7 -9.73 7.71 31.07
N SER A 8 -8.64 7.14 30.54
CA SER A 8 -8.07 7.53 29.23
C SER A 8 -8.94 7.08 28.04
N GLN A 9 -9.57 5.90 28.11
CA GLN A 9 -10.53 5.46 27.09
C GLN A 9 -11.86 6.22 27.14
N GLN A 10 -12.31 6.65 28.32
CA GLN A 10 -13.49 7.52 28.46
C GLN A 10 -13.22 8.96 27.98
N ALA A 11 -11.98 9.47 28.09
CA ALA A 11 -11.58 10.76 27.55
C ALA A 11 -11.49 10.74 26.01
N GLN A 12 -11.00 9.66 25.41
CA GLN A 12 -10.92 9.52 23.95
C GLN A 12 -12.29 9.30 23.28
N ARG A 13 -13.24 8.65 23.98
CA ARG A 13 -14.65 8.54 23.53
C ARG A 13 -15.41 9.88 23.53
N ARG A 14 -14.89 10.93 24.18
CA ARG A 14 -15.53 12.25 24.27
C ARG A 14 -15.20 13.20 23.10
N MET A 15 -14.37 12.82 22.14
CA MET A 15 -13.91 13.73 21.06
C MET A 15 -14.18 13.27 19.63
N SER A 16 -14.94 12.20 19.39
CA SER A 16 -15.38 11.85 18.04
C SER A 16 -16.80 12.40 17.78
N LEU A 17 -16.88 13.62 17.24
CA LEU A 17 -18.14 14.14 16.69
C LEU A 17 -18.63 13.21 15.59
N THR A 18 -19.85 12.69 15.75
CA THR A 18 -20.55 11.88 14.73
C THR A 18 -20.75 12.70 13.46
N GLY A 19 -20.91 12.04 12.31
CA GLY A 19 -21.10 12.72 11.01
C GLY A 19 -22.26 13.73 11.02
N ALA A 20 -23.32 13.44 11.77
CA ALA A 20 -24.44 14.35 12.00
C ALA A 20 -24.03 15.59 12.81
N GLN A 21 -23.20 15.44 13.86
CA GLN A 21 -22.69 16.56 14.64
C GLN A 21 -21.72 17.44 13.84
N ARG A 22 -20.91 16.87 12.93
CA ARG A 22 -20.11 17.66 11.97
C ARG A 22 -20.98 18.41 10.96
N ALA A 23 -22.03 17.77 10.44
CA ALA A 23 -22.96 18.42 9.53
C ALA A 23 -23.71 19.59 10.20
N VAL A 24 -24.12 19.42 11.47
CA VAL A 24 -24.74 20.48 12.29
C VAL A 24 -23.74 21.60 12.62
N MET A 25 -22.47 21.29 12.92
CA MET A 25 -21.44 22.33 13.09
C MET A 25 -21.08 23.06 11.79
N HIS A 26 -21.07 22.37 10.64
CA HIS A 26 -20.91 22.99 9.32
C HIS A 26 -22.13 23.85 8.92
N ALA A 27 -23.32 23.52 9.41
CA ALA A 27 -24.51 24.33 9.23
C ALA A 27 -24.50 25.56 10.16
N ALA A 28 -23.96 25.44 11.37
CA ALA A 28 -23.87 26.52 12.36
C ALA A 28 -22.84 27.62 12.02
N SER A 29 -21.93 27.37 11.07
CA SER A 29 -20.95 28.37 10.60
C SER A 29 -21.38 29.13 9.36
N ARG A 30 -22.56 28.82 8.79
CA ARG A 30 -23.12 29.57 7.66
C ARG A 30 -23.91 30.77 8.19
N PRO A 31 -23.65 32.00 7.70
CA PRO A 31 -24.49 33.15 8.03
C PRO A 31 -25.96 32.90 7.63
N PRO A 32 -26.93 33.55 8.30
CA PRO A 32 -28.35 33.33 8.02
C PRO A 32 -28.70 33.72 6.57
N GLY A 33 -29.35 32.82 5.83
CA GLY A 33 -29.75 33.04 4.44
C GLY A 33 -30.06 31.73 3.69
N PRO A 34 -30.64 31.81 2.47
CA PRO A 34 -30.96 30.62 1.68
C PRO A 34 -29.67 29.85 1.31
N PRO A 35 -29.60 28.51 1.48
CA PRO A 35 -28.40 27.72 1.23
C PRO A 35 -27.78 27.91 -0.16
N ALA A 36 -28.62 28.08 -1.18
CA ALA A 36 -28.20 28.31 -2.56
C ALA A 36 -27.41 29.61 -2.75
N LEU A 37 -27.71 30.65 -1.97
CA LEU A 37 -26.96 31.91 -1.99
C LEU A 37 -25.52 31.69 -1.50
N TRP A 38 -25.34 30.95 -0.41
CA TRP A 38 -24.01 30.69 0.14
C TRP A 38 -23.17 29.74 -0.71
N GLU A 39 -23.80 28.80 -1.40
CA GLU A 39 -23.13 27.96 -2.39
C GLU A 39 -22.67 28.77 -3.61
N ALA A 40 -23.52 29.69 -4.09
CA ALA A 40 -23.16 30.59 -5.19
C ALA A 40 -22.01 31.52 -4.80
N VAL A 41 -22.07 32.14 -3.62
CA VAL A 41 -21.00 33.00 -3.08
C VAL A 41 -19.71 32.20 -2.88
N GLY A 42 -19.79 31.01 -2.28
CA GLY A 42 -18.63 30.15 -2.07
C GLY A 42 -17.98 29.68 -3.37
N THR A 43 -18.78 29.38 -4.38
CA THR A 43 -18.29 29.02 -5.72
C THR A 43 -17.60 30.22 -6.39
N ALA A 44 -18.20 31.41 -6.31
CA ALA A 44 -17.60 32.62 -6.86
C ALA A 44 -16.23 32.93 -6.22
N ILE A 45 -16.14 32.85 -4.88
CA ILE A 45 -14.89 33.05 -4.14
C ILE A 45 -13.84 32.01 -4.56
N ARG A 46 -14.21 30.73 -4.69
CA ARG A 46 -13.30 29.67 -5.15
C ARG A 46 -12.79 29.92 -6.57
N THR A 47 -13.67 30.32 -7.49
CA THR A 47 -13.29 30.60 -8.89
C THR A 47 -12.30 31.75 -8.97
N VAL A 48 -12.53 32.83 -8.22
CA VAL A 48 -11.60 33.95 -8.14
C VAL A 48 -10.27 33.50 -7.53
N GLY A 49 -10.30 32.73 -6.45
CA GLY A 49 -9.10 32.18 -5.82
C GLY A 49 -8.25 31.34 -6.79
N ALA A 50 -8.88 30.45 -7.56
CA ALA A 50 -8.20 29.63 -8.56
C ALA A 50 -7.61 30.47 -9.71
N ALA A 51 -8.28 31.55 -10.12
CA ALA A 51 -7.77 32.47 -11.13
C ALA A 51 -6.55 33.26 -10.63
N ILE A 52 -6.57 33.71 -9.37
CA ILE A 52 -5.45 34.39 -8.73
C ILE A 52 -4.25 33.45 -8.59
N ASP A 53 -4.48 32.21 -8.14
CA ASP A 53 -3.44 31.18 -8.02
C ASP A 53 -2.81 30.86 -9.38
N GLY A 54 -3.63 30.66 -10.42
CA GLY A 54 -3.15 30.42 -11.79
C GLY A 54 -2.34 31.60 -12.35
N TYR A 55 -2.76 32.84 -12.07
CA TYR A 55 -1.98 34.02 -12.44
C TYR A 55 -0.66 34.09 -11.66
N GLY A 56 -0.69 33.84 -10.35
CA GLY A 56 0.51 33.77 -9.50
C GLY A 56 1.52 32.75 -10.00
N ALA A 57 1.04 31.57 -10.39
CA ALA A 57 1.86 30.54 -11.01
C ALA A 57 2.44 30.99 -12.36
N SER A 58 1.66 31.70 -13.19
CA SER A 58 2.18 32.26 -14.45
C SER A 58 3.28 33.32 -14.24
N VAL A 59 3.17 34.12 -13.16
CA VAL A 59 4.17 35.15 -12.80
C VAL A 59 5.43 34.51 -12.22
N GLN A 60 5.31 33.42 -11.47
CA GLN A 60 6.46 32.65 -10.95
C GLN A 60 7.18 31.85 -12.04
N GLY A 61 6.54 31.58 -13.19
CA GLY A 61 7.14 30.84 -14.31
C GLY A 61 7.63 29.45 -13.89
N ASP A 62 8.88 29.12 -14.21
CA ASP A 62 9.49 27.82 -13.93
C ASP A 62 9.63 27.49 -12.42
N SER A 63 9.44 28.48 -11.54
CA SER A 63 9.46 28.28 -10.08
C SER A 63 8.08 27.98 -9.49
N ALA A 64 7.02 28.05 -10.31
CA ALA A 64 5.67 27.68 -9.86
C ALA A 64 5.60 26.17 -9.61
N THR A 65 5.34 25.80 -8.37
CA THR A 65 5.18 24.40 -7.98
C THR A 65 3.74 23.97 -8.19
N PHE A 66 3.50 23.19 -9.25
CA PHE A 66 2.22 22.51 -9.45
C PHE A 66 2.31 21.13 -8.80
N GLU A 67 1.57 20.93 -7.71
CA GLU A 67 1.44 19.60 -7.12
C GLU A 67 0.56 18.73 -8.02
N LYS A 68 1.21 17.89 -8.83
CA LYS A 68 0.51 16.88 -9.62
C LYS A 68 0.16 15.71 -8.69
N LEU A 69 -1.14 15.47 -8.50
CA LEU A 69 -1.61 14.30 -7.75
C LEU A 69 -0.94 13.03 -8.33
N PRO A 70 -0.28 12.21 -7.50
CA PRO A 70 0.35 11.00 -7.98
C PRO A 70 -0.73 10.06 -8.51
N LEU A 71 -0.50 9.49 -9.68
CA LEU A 71 -1.34 8.41 -10.17
C LEU A 71 -1.19 7.23 -9.19
N PRO A 72 -2.29 6.60 -8.74
CA PRO A 72 -2.18 5.41 -7.91
C PRO A 72 -1.51 4.29 -8.72
N THR A 73 -0.28 3.95 -8.36
CA THR A 73 0.51 2.87 -9.01
C THR A 73 0.36 1.53 -8.32
N THR A 74 -0.63 1.38 -7.43
CA THR A 74 -0.79 0.18 -6.62
C THR A 74 -1.00 -1.09 -7.46
N ALA A 75 -1.73 -0.99 -8.57
CA ALA A 75 -1.91 -2.08 -9.53
C ALA A 75 -1.68 -1.56 -10.95
N VAL A 76 -0.56 -1.96 -11.56
CA VAL A 76 -0.15 -1.52 -12.90
C VAL A 76 -0.26 -2.68 -13.88
N LYS A 77 -1.08 -2.49 -14.91
CA LYS A 77 -1.21 -3.42 -16.04
C LYS A 77 -0.03 -3.22 -17.00
N ILE A 78 0.66 -4.30 -17.35
CA ILE A 78 1.72 -4.30 -18.37
C ILE A 78 1.45 -5.42 -19.38
N SER A 79 1.65 -5.15 -20.66
CA SER A 79 1.52 -6.13 -21.75
C SER A 79 0.20 -6.91 -21.74
N GLY A 80 -0.91 -6.24 -21.43
CA GLY A 80 -2.24 -6.87 -21.38
C GLY A 80 -2.56 -7.62 -20.08
N LYS A 81 -1.58 -7.82 -19.18
CA LYS A 81 -1.73 -8.57 -17.93
C LYS A 81 -1.85 -7.63 -16.74
N ALA A 82 -2.91 -7.78 -15.96
CA ALA A 82 -3.17 -7.00 -14.76
C ALA A 82 -3.04 -7.89 -13.52
N PRO A 83 -2.69 -7.32 -12.35
CA PRO A 83 -2.71 -8.04 -11.09
C PRO A 83 -4.11 -8.60 -10.79
N ALA A 84 -4.18 -9.86 -10.37
CA ALA A 84 -5.38 -10.51 -9.87
C ALA A 84 -5.28 -10.60 -8.34
N VAL A 85 -6.10 -9.80 -7.67
CA VAL A 85 -6.10 -9.65 -6.21
C VAL A 85 -7.38 -10.28 -5.66
N SER A 86 -7.26 -11.30 -4.82
CA SER A 86 -8.40 -11.88 -4.11
C SER A 86 -9.04 -10.83 -3.20
N GLY A 87 -10.38 -10.82 -3.09
CA GLY A 87 -11.10 -9.85 -2.23
C GLY A 87 -10.75 -9.93 -0.74
N ALA A 88 -10.14 -11.04 -0.30
CA ALA A 88 -9.68 -11.24 1.08
C ALA A 88 -8.19 -10.92 1.28
N SER A 89 -7.48 -10.47 0.25
CA SER A 89 -6.06 -10.12 0.36
C SER A 89 -5.88 -8.64 0.72
N PHE A 90 -4.87 -8.36 1.53
CA PHE A 90 -4.52 -6.98 1.91
C PHE A 90 -3.42 -6.45 1.00
N VAL A 91 -3.66 -5.33 0.33
CA VAL A 91 -2.64 -4.63 -0.45
C VAL A 91 -2.52 -3.21 0.10
N ALA A 92 -1.35 -2.89 0.65
CA ALA A 92 -1.09 -1.55 1.17
C ALA A 92 -1.17 -0.50 0.05
N PRO A 93 -1.67 0.72 0.31
CA PRO A 93 -1.79 1.76 -0.73
C PRO A 93 -0.48 2.11 -1.44
N SER A 94 0.66 1.98 -0.76
CA SER A 94 2.00 2.22 -1.33
C SER A 94 2.67 0.98 -1.91
N ALA A 95 2.09 -0.21 -1.78
CA ALA A 95 2.60 -1.41 -2.46
C ALA A 95 2.37 -1.28 -3.97
N ASN A 96 3.25 -1.83 -4.79
CA ASN A 96 3.14 -1.80 -6.24
C ASN A 96 3.07 -3.22 -6.78
N LEU A 97 1.95 -3.58 -7.42
CA LEU A 97 1.74 -4.85 -8.09
C LEU A 97 1.76 -4.58 -9.59
N VAL A 98 2.70 -5.20 -10.30
CA VAL A 98 3.00 -4.86 -11.69
C VAL A 98 2.97 -6.11 -12.56
N GLY A 99 2.10 -6.12 -13.56
CA GLY A 99 1.97 -7.25 -14.49
C GLY A 99 1.09 -8.39 -13.97
N ALA A 100 1.43 -9.64 -14.31
CA ALA A 100 0.71 -10.84 -13.87
C ALA A 100 1.10 -11.25 -12.44
N VAL A 101 0.53 -10.55 -11.47
CA VAL A 101 0.67 -10.87 -10.04
C VAL A 101 -0.63 -11.51 -9.57
N HIS A 102 -0.54 -12.65 -8.89
CA HIS A 102 -1.67 -13.36 -8.31
C HIS A 102 -1.54 -13.36 -6.78
N MET A 103 -2.52 -12.79 -6.09
CA MET A 103 -2.59 -12.76 -4.62
C MET A 103 -3.64 -13.75 -4.12
N GLY A 104 -3.19 -14.76 -3.39
CA GLY A 104 -4.04 -15.78 -2.76
C GLY A 104 -4.93 -15.22 -1.64
N GLU A 105 -5.88 -16.02 -1.17
CA GLU A 105 -6.79 -15.63 -0.09
C GLU A 105 -6.03 -15.37 1.22
N GLY A 106 -6.36 -14.28 1.93
CA GLY A 106 -5.69 -13.89 3.17
C GLY A 106 -4.22 -13.49 3.02
N SER A 107 -3.69 -13.44 1.78
CA SER A 107 -2.33 -12.96 1.54
C SER A 107 -2.23 -11.45 1.75
N SER A 108 -1.02 -10.97 2.03
CA SER A 108 -0.78 -9.54 2.28
C SER A 108 0.46 -9.01 1.57
N ALA A 109 0.36 -7.82 0.98
CA ALA A 109 1.48 -7.02 0.48
C ALA A 109 1.57 -5.73 1.29
N TRP A 110 2.62 -5.61 2.09
CA TRP A 110 2.81 -4.52 3.04
C TRP A 110 3.46 -3.29 2.40
N TYR A 111 3.66 -2.23 3.18
CA TYR A 111 3.91 -0.89 2.65
C TYR A 111 5.20 -0.84 1.83
N SER A 112 5.10 -0.18 0.67
CA SER A 112 6.20 0.03 -0.26
C SER A 112 6.84 -1.26 -0.78
N SER A 113 6.15 -2.40 -0.67
CA SER A 113 6.56 -3.63 -1.35
C SER A 113 6.36 -3.52 -2.86
N LEU A 114 7.16 -4.26 -3.62
CA LEU A 114 7.08 -4.33 -5.08
C LEU A 114 6.94 -5.79 -5.50
N LEU A 115 5.80 -6.13 -6.11
CA LEU A 115 5.57 -7.42 -6.75
C LEU A 115 5.54 -7.18 -8.25
N LYS A 116 6.56 -7.67 -8.96
CA LYS A 116 6.73 -7.40 -10.38
C LYS A 116 6.85 -8.70 -11.18
N ALA A 117 5.92 -8.89 -12.09
CA ALA A 117 5.98 -9.91 -13.11
C ALA A 117 6.58 -9.31 -14.39
N GLU A 118 7.77 -9.76 -14.76
CA GLU A 118 8.46 -9.39 -16.00
C GLU A 118 8.33 -10.52 -17.03
N THR A 119 8.95 -11.66 -16.73
CA THR A 119 8.99 -12.81 -17.64
C THR A 119 8.02 -13.93 -17.23
N LYS A 120 7.77 -14.08 -15.93
CA LYS A 120 6.87 -15.08 -15.35
C LYS A 120 5.80 -14.41 -14.50
N SER A 121 4.76 -15.15 -14.12
CA SER A 121 3.84 -14.70 -13.09
C SER A 121 4.57 -14.56 -11.75
N VAL A 122 4.08 -13.64 -10.91
CA VAL A 122 4.34 -13.68 -9.47
C VAL A 122 3.12 -14.29 -8.81
N GLU A 123 3.33 -15.33 -8.02
CA GLU A 123 2.25 -16.05 -7.34
C GLU A 123 2.50 -15.99 -5.83
N ILE A 124 1.56 -15.40 -5.10
CA ILE A 124 1.58 -15.35 -3.65
C ILE A 124 0.48 -16.27 -3.12
N GLY A 125 0.88 -17.34 -2.44
CA GLY A 125 -0.05 -18.31 -1.88
C GLY A 125 -0.92 -17.75 -0.77
N GLU A 126 -1.91 -18.55 -0.37
CA GLU A 126 -2.85 -18.23 0.70
C GLU A 126 -2.13 -17.97 2.03
N MET A 127 -2.63 -16.99 2.79
CA MET A 127 -2.11 -16.64 4.12
C MET A 127 -0.62 -16.26 4.15
N SER A 128 -0.01 -16.00 2.99
CA SER A 128 1.38 -15.57 2.87
C SER A 128 1.50 -14.05 2.94
N SER A 129 2.58 -13.56 3.54
CA SER A 129 2.80 -12.12 3.76
C SER A 129 4.09 -11.64 3.13
N VAL A 130 4.02 -10.56 2.35
CA VAL A 130 5.15 -9.84 1.79
C VAL A 130 5.40 -8.58 2.60
N GLY A 131 6.46 -8.58 3.41
CA GLY A 131 6.81 -7.51 4.34
C GLY A 131 7.14 -6.16 3.66
N ASP A 132 7.27 -5.13 4.49
CA ASP A 132 7.50 -3.76 4.02
C ASP A 132 8.77 -3.64 3.19
N ARG A 133 8.72 -2.87 2.10
CA ARG A 133 9.86 -2.62 1.19
C ARG A 133 10.47 -3.88 0.57
N SER A 134 9.79 -5.02 0.64
CA SER A 134 10.27 -6.24 0.02
C SER A 134 10.00 -6.22 -1.49
N ILE A 135 10.91 -6.83 -2.24
CA ILE A 135 10.87 -6.87 -3.71
C ILE A 135 10.74 -8.33 -4.12
N VAL A 136 9.68 -8.67 -4.85
CA VAL A 136 9.41 -10.01 -5.36
C VAL A 136 9.26 -9.93 -6.87
N VAL A 137 10.14 -10.62 -7.60
CA VAL A 137 10.17 -10.60 -9.07
C VAL A 137 10.08 -12.02 -9.61
N ASP A 138 9.15 -12.28 -10.54
CA ASP A 138 9.02 -13.56 -11.27
C ASP A 138 9.05 -14.83 -10.38
N SER A 139 8.54 -14.75 -9.14
CA SER A 139 8.70 -15.78 -8.11
C SER A 139 7.37 -16.44 -7.72
N VAL A 140 7.46 -17.71 -7.30
CA VAL A 140 6.34 -18.49 -6.80
C VAL A 140 6.51 -18.66 -5.30
N VAL A 141 5.52 -18.20 -4.54
CA VAL A 141 5.49 -18.23 -3.08
C VAL A 141 4.32 -19.11 -2.66
N GLY A 142 4.61 -20.15 -1.88
CA GLY A 142 3.64 -21.10 -1.36
C GLY A 142 2.70 -20.49 -0.31
N LYS A 143 2.00 -21.36 0.41
CA LYS A 143 1.05 -21.01 1.47
C LYS A 143 1.76 -20.78 2.80
N TYR A 144 1.24 -19.89 3.63
CA TYR A 144 1.78 -19.60 4.97
C TYR A 144 3.26 -19.17 4.96
N VAL A 145 3.71 -18.53 3.88
CA VAL A 145 5.08 -18.04 3.74
C VAL A 145 5.20 -16.64 4.31
N HIS A 146 6.23 -16.42 5.12
CA HIS A 146 6.55 -15.09 5.64
C HIS A 146 7.79 -14.51 4.96
N ILE A 147 7.62 -13.47 4.15
CA ILE A 147 8.73 -12.70 3.58
C ILE A 147 8.98 -11.48 4.46
N GLY A 148 10.10 -11.47 5.18
CA GLY A 148 10.49 -10.37 6.06
C GLY A 148 10.70 -9.05 5.31
N ALA A 149 10.59 -7.94 6.04
CA ALA A 149 10.76 -6.60 5.50
C ALA A 149 12.13 -6.39 4.82
N GLY A 150 12.13 -5.71 3.69
CA GLY A 150 13.33 -5.41 2.90
C GLY A 150 13.97 -6.61 2.22
N ALA A 151 13.31 -7.77 2.21
CA ALA A 151 13.83 -8.94 1.51
C ALA A 151 13.69 -8.79 -0.02
N VAL A 152 14.66 -9.34 -0.76
CA VAL A 152 14.66 -9.35 -2.22
C VAL A 152 14.56 -10.80 -2.68
N VAL A 153 13.54 -11.13 -3.46
CA VAL A 153 13.27 -12.47 -3.97
C VAL A 153 13.15 -12.39 -5.48
N GLN A 154 14.10 -13.00 -6.20
CA GLN A 154 14.15 -12.93 -7.65
C GLN A 154 14.08 -14.32 -8.27
N SER A 155 13.07 -14.56 -9.10
CA SER A 155 12.83 -15.81 -9.82
C SER A 155 13.01 -17.07 -8.98
N ALA A 156 12.54 -17.05 -7.74
CA ALA A 156 12.72 -18.12 -6.78
C ALA A 156 11.42 -18.87 -6.51
N THR A 157 11.52 -20.06 -5.93
CA THR A 157 10.37 -20.84 -5.45
C THR A 157 10.47 -21.00 -3.93
N LEU A 158 9.54 -20.42 -3.20
CA LEU A 158 9.42 -20.57 -1.75
C LEU A 158 8.28 -21.55 -1.49
N ALA A 159 8.58 -22.72 -0.93
CA ALA A 159 7.56 -23.71 -0.60
C ALA A 159 6.76 -23.31 0.64
N ASP A 160 5.70 -24.07 0.91
CA ASP A 160 4.77 -23.80 2.00
C ASP A 160 5.46 -23.71 3.37
N GLU A 161 4.94 -22.85 4.24
CA GLU A 161 5.42 -22.64 5.61
C GLU A 161 6.89 -22.17 5.73
N SER A 162 7.53 -21.82 4.61
CA SER A 162 8.87 -21.27 4.62
C SER A 162 8.90 -19.83 5.13
N SER A 163 10.05 -19.39 5.66
CA SER A 163 10.23 -18.03 6.14
C SER A 163 11.53 -17.41 5.64
N VAL A 164 11.44 -16.17 5.19
CA VAL A 164 12.57 -15.38 4.72
C VAL A 164 12.81 -14.27 5.73
N GLY A 165 13.96 -14.29 6.38
CA GLY A 165 14.36 -13.24 7.31
C GLY A 165 14.39 -11.85 6.67
N MET A 166 14.25 -10.82 7.51
CA MET A 166 14.31 -9.43 7.08
C MET A 166 15.64 -9.12 6.36
N GLY A 167 15.59 -8.35 5.29
CA GLY A 167 16.76 -7.93 4.52
C GLY A 167 17.50 -9.06 3.79
N SER A 168 16.93 -10.26 3.71
CA SER A 168 17.56 -11.38 3.00
C SER A 168 17.47 -11.22 1.48
N ASN A 169 18.43 -11.77 0.75
CA ASN A 169 18.48 -11.73 -0.71
C ASN A 169 18.48 -13.15 -1.28
N ILE A 170 17.47 -13.47 -2.09
CA ILE A 170 17.28 -14.77 -2.73
C ILE A 170 17.50 -14.62 -4.24
N GLY A 171 18.56 -15.26 -4.71
CA GLY A 171 19.00 -15.21 -6.09
C GLY A 171 18.12 -16.01 -7.05
N LYS A 172 18.29 -15.69 -8.34
CA LYS A 172 17.58 -16.33 -9.46
C LYS A 172 17.64 -17.86 -9.42
N GLY A 173 16.48 -18.51 -9.49
CA GLY A 173 16.36 -19.96 -9.56
C GLY A 173 16.64 -20.69 -8.24
N ALA A 174 16.81 -19.96 -7.13
CA ALA A 174 16.91 -20.58 -5.82
C ALA A 174 15.55 -21.16 -5.36
N SER A 175 15.60 -22.16 -4.49
CA SER A 175 14.41 -22.74 -3.87
C SER A 175 14.58 -22.88 -2.35
N LEU A 176 13.50 -22.61 -1.64
CA LEU A 176 13.39 -22.79 -0.19
C LEU A 176 12.37 -23.90 0.06
N GLY A 177 12.80 -24.99 0.70
CA GLY A 177 11.97 -26.14 1.04
C GLY A 177 10.86 -25.80 2.02
N ALA A 178 9.89 -26.72 2.17
CA ALA A 178 8.75 -26.51 3.05
C ALA A 178 9.24 -26.38 4.51
N GLY A 179 8.73 -25.39 5.24
CA GLY A 179 9.16 -25.09 6.61
C GLY A 179 10.58 -24.54 6.76
N ALA A 180 11.37 -24.43 5.68
CA ALA A 180 12.73 -23.94 5.75
C ALA A 180 12.76 -22.42 6.04
N ALA A 181 13.76 -22.01 6.79
CA ALA A 181 13.88 -20.63 7.27
C ALA A 181 15.26 -20.04 6.91
N LEU A 182 15.25 -18.81 6.41
CA LEU A 182 16.46 -18.00 6.27
C LEU A 182 16.53 -16.99 7.41
N ALA A 183 17.68 -16.90 8.08
CA ALA A 183 17.93 -15.86 9.07
C ALA A 183 17.92 -14.46 8.43
N ALA A 184 17.75 -13.40 9.22
CA ALA A 184 17.83 -12.03 8.73
C ALA A 184 19.19 -11.72 8.06
N GLY A 185 19.15 -10.98 6.95
CA GLY A 185 20.34 -10.62 6.17
C GLY A 185 21.00 -11.79 5.43
N SER A 186 20.34 -12.95 5.33
CA SER A 186 20.89 -14.11 4.64
C SER A 186 20.93 -13.88 3.13
N VAL A 187 21.95 -14.41 2.47
CA VAL A 187 22.04 -14.42 1.01
C VAL A 187 21.95 -15.86 0.53
N LEU A 188 20.91 -16.18 -0.24
CA LEU A 188 20.75 -17.47 -0.90
C LEU A 188 21.20 -17.32 -2.37
N PRO A 189 22.35 -17.88 -2.76
CA PRO A 189 22.87 -17.71 -4.11
C PRO A 189 21.96 -18.31 -5.19
N ALA A 190 22.08 -17.79 -6.41
CA ALA A 190 21.31 -18.26 -7.56
C ALA A 190 21.45 -19.78 -7.75
N GLY A 191 20.33 -20.45 -8.03
CA GLY A 191 20.26 -21.90 -8.23
C GLY A 191 20.45 -22.76 -6.97
N THR A 192 20.59 -22.16 -5.79
CA THR A 192 20.76 -22.91 -4.55
C THR A 192 19.40 -23.42 -4.06
N ALA A 193 19.36 -24.70 -3.69
CA ALA A 193 18.18 -25.33 -3.08
C ALA A 193 18.44 -25.57 -1.59
N VAL A 194 17.61 -25.00 -0.73
CA VAL A 194 17.56 -25.31 0.71
C VAL A 194 16.51 -26.42 0.89
N PRO A 195 16.88 -27.59 1.45
CA PRO A 195 15.93 -28.67 1.71
C PRO A 195 14.95 -28.32 2.84
N ALA A 196 13.90 -29.15 3.00
CA ALA A 196 12.97 -29.09 4.13
C ALA A 196 13.65 -29.53 5.44
#